data_AF-A0A286TG17-F1
#
_entry.id   AF-A0A286TG17-F1
#
_cell.length_a   1.000
_cell.length_b   1.000
_cell.length_c   1.000
_cell.angle_alpha   90.00
_cell.angle_beta   90.00
_cell.angle_gamma   90.00
#
_symmetry.space_group_name_H-M   'P 1'
#
loop_
_entity.id
_entity.type
_entity.pdbx_description
1 polymer ?
#
loop_
_entity_poly.entity_id
_entity_poly.type
_entity_poly.pdbx_seq_one_letter_code
_entity_poly.pdbx_strand_id
1 'polypeptide(L)'
;MNIMEHNDQLHVEAEEALANINKKTGRNMPQAVATGAVLVIIILASLLIRIDVFVLLIVVFMVLALWELRVDFATVGLHIPVVALWLCSAAILLGTYYSPYHFGTMALLTMATLMLVAILATARFSFGNWLSLAVASKLSSSDAAAREQSSFNHEKGELHHSRLSHVAVSILTVLYIPTLASCIVLSLVFNGHPVAHAITLVFLPALSDTGGLFFGAWFGKHKLSPRISPRNRSRDCSVRSCSR
;
A
#
# COMPACT_ATOMS: atom_id res chain seq x y z
N MET A 1 -13.47 20.54 -48.00
CA MET A 1 -14.51 19.53 -47.72
C MET A 1 -13.97 18.31 -46.97
N ASN A 2 -12.81 17.73 -47.33
CA ASN A 2 -12.33 16.44 -46.77
C ASN A 2 -11.86 16.41 -45.29
N ILE A 3 -11.44 17.52 -44.68
CA ILE A 3 -10.94 17.50 -43.28
C ILE A 3 -12.08 17.39 -42.26
N MET A 4 -13.26 17.91 -42.61
CA MET A 4 -14.41 17.92 -41.71
C MET A 4 -15.06 16.53 -41.61
N GLU A 5 -15.19 15.81 -42.74
CA GLU A 5 -15.69 14.42 -42.74
C GLU A 5 -14.75 13.43 -42.06
N HIS A 6 -13.43 13.58 -42.22
CA HIS A 6 -12.47 12.68 -41.57
C HIS A 6 -12.51 12.81 -40.04
N ASN A 7 -12.71 14.04 -39.52
CA ASN A 7 -12.81 14.26 -38.09
C ASN A 7 -14.13 13.72 -37.52
N ASP A 8 -15.23 13.84 -38.26
CA ASP A 8 -16.54 13.28 -37.89
C ASP A 8 -16.49 11.73 -37.82
N GLN A 9 -15.85 11.08 -38.80
CA GLN A 9 -15.66 9.63 -38.78
C GLN A 9 -14.84 9.14 -37.58
N LEU A 10 -13.77 9.84 -37.18
CA LEU A 10 -13.00 9.46 -35.99
C LEU A 10 -13.80 9.65 -34.70
N HIS A 11 -14.71 10.61 -34.65
CA HIS A 11 -15.59 10.80 -33.50
C HIS A 11 -16.64 9.67 -33.38
N VAL A 12 -17.23 9.26 -34.51
CA VAL A 12 -18.20 8.15 -34.54
C VAL A 12 -17.54 6.82 -34.19
N GLU A 13 -16.36 6.52 -34.74
CA GLU A 13 -15.62 5.29 -34.43
C GLU A 13 -15.17 5.25 -32.96
N ALA A 14 -14.79 6.40 -32.39
CA ALA A 14 -14.46 6.52 -30.97
C ALA A 14 -15.69 6.33 -30.05
N GLU A 15 -16.86 6.86 -30.42
CA GLU A 15 -18.10 6.64 -29.67
C GLU A 15 -18.55 5.17 -29.71
N GLU A 16 -18.45 4.52 -30.87
CA GLU A 16 -18.76 3.09 -31.00
C GLU A 16 -17.80 2.22 -30.19
N ALA A 17 -16.50 2.53 -30.20
CA ALA A 17 -15.50 1.84 -29.38
C ALA A 17 -15.78 2.01 -27.88
N LEU A 18 -16.11 3.23 -27.44
CA LEU A 18 -16.47 3.52 -26.05
C LEU A 18 -17.78 2.83 -25.64
N ALA A 19 -18.79 2.79 -26.51
CA ALA A 19 -20.05 2.10 -26.26
C ALA A 19 -19.86 0.58 -26.13
N ASN A 20 -18.98 0.00 -26.94
CA ASN A 20 -18.68 -1.44 -26.90
C ASN A 20 -17.86 -1.82 -25.64
N ILE A 21 -16.96 -0.93 -25.20
CA ILE A 21 -16.27 -1.06 -23.90
C ILE A 21 -17.28 -0.97 -22.75
N ASN A 22 -18.16 0.05 -22.74
CA ASN A 22 -19.16 0.23 -21.68
C ASN A 22 -20.13 -0.97 -21.57
N LYS A 23 -20.57 -1.52 -22.71
CA LYS A 23 -21.40 -2.72 -22.77
C LYS A 23 -20.71 -3.96 -22.18
N LYS A 24 -19.39 -4.10 -22.33
CA LYS A 24 -18.60 -5.17 -21.69
C LYS A 24 -18.37 -4.90 -20.21
N THR A 25 -18.09 -3.66 -19.82
CA THR A 25 -17.83 -3.26 -18.43
C THR A 25 -19.06 -3.36 -17.54
N GLY A 26 -20.25 -3.05 -18.07
CA GLY A 26 -21.52 -3.14 -17.33
C GLY A 26 -21.88 -4.56 -16.86
N ARG A 27 -21.35 -5.62 -17.49
CA ARG A 27 -21.57 -7.02 -17.06
C ARG A 27 -20.69 -7.47 -15.90
N ASN A 28 -19.54 -6.82 -15.68
CA ASN A 28 -18.61 -7.17 -14.60
C ASN A 28 -18.88 -6.40 -13.30
N MET A 29 -19.77 -5.40 -13.33
CA MET A 29 -20.18 -4.64 -12.16
C MET A 29 -20.90 -5.48 -11.09
N PRO A 30 -21.87 -6.36 -11.42
CA PRO A 30 -22.48 -7.24 -10.42
C PRO A 30 -21.48 -8.26 -9.85
N GLN A 31 -20.46 -8.67 -10.61
CA GLN A 31 -19.43 -9.58 -10.12
C GLN A 31 -18.58 -8.95 -9.01
N ALA A 32 -18.20 -7.66 -9.17
CA ALA A 32 -17.47 -6.93 -8.15
C ALA A 32 -18.28 -6.82 -6.84
N VAL A 33 -19.58 -6.47 -6.96
CA VAL A 33 -20.49 -6.39 -5.80
C VAL A 33 -20.65 -7.76 -5.13
N ALA A 34 -20.77 -8.84 -5.92
CA ALA A 34 -20.89 -10.19 -5.40
C ALA A 34 -19.66 -10.59 -4.57
N THR A 35 -18.44 -10.30 -5.05
CA THR A 35 -17.22 -10.63 -4.29
C THR A 35 -17.13 -9.86 -2.96
N GLY A 36 -17.52 -8.58 -2.94
CA GLY A 36 -17.57 -7.79 -1.72
C GLY A 36 -18.60 -8.32 -0.72
N ALA A 37 -19.79 -8.68 -1.20
CA ALA A 37 -20.85 -9.27 -0.37
C ALA A 37 -20.40 -10.60 0.26
N VAL A 38 -19.74 -11.47 -0.51
CA VAL A 38 -19.18 -12.73 0.00
C VAL A 38 -18.18 -12.47 1.12
N LEU A 39 -17.28 -11.50 0.96
CA LEU A 39 -16.31 -11.14 1.99
C LEU A 39 -16.98 -10.67 3.28
N VAL A 40 -18.00 -9.80 3.18
CA VAL A 40 -18.76 -9.31 4.34
C VAL A 40 -19.50 -10.45 5.04
N ILE A 41 -20.10 -11.36 4.28
CA ILE A 41 -20.78 -12.55 4.85
C ILE A 41 -19.79 -13.43 5.61
N ILE A 42 -18.59 -13.67 5.05
CA ILE A 42 -17.54 -14.45 5.73
C ILE A 42 -17.12 -13.78 7.03
N ILE A 43 -16.93 -12.46 7.03
CA ILE A 43 -16.57 -11.69 8.22
C ILE A 43 -17.67 -11.82 9.29
N LEU A 44 -18.93 -11.56 8.94
CA LEU A 44 -20.06 -11.67 9.86
C LEU A 44 -20.25 -13.10 10.41
N ALA A 45 -20.15 -14.11 9.52
CA ALA A 45 -20.26 -15.51 9.91
C ALA A 45 -19.13 -15.92 10.88
N SER A 46 -17.89 -15.51 10.61
CA SER A 46 -16.75 -15.82 11.48
C SER A 46 -16.91 -15.21 12.86
N LEU A 47 -17.45 -13.99 12.94
CA LEU A 47 -17.69 -13.32 14.21
C LEU A 47 -18.81 -14.00 15.01
N LEU A 48 -19.87 -14.48 14.35
CA LEU A 48 -20.98 -15.18 15.00
C LEU A 48 -20.62 -16.59 15.50
N ILE A 49 -19.69 -17.29 14.82
CA ILE A 49 -19.30 -18.65 15.20
C ILE A 49 -18.43 -18.61 16.46
N ARG A 50 -17.28 -17.93 16.42
CA ARG A 50 -16.37 -17.74 17.57
C ARG A 50 -15.43 -16.58 17.32
N ILE A 51 -15.17 -15.80 18.38
CA ILE A 51 -14.19 -14.72 18.39
C ILE A 51 -12.77 -15.22 18.05
N ASP A 52 -12.41 -16.43 18.47
CA ASP A 52 -11.11 -17.04 18.13
C ASP A 52 -10.89 -17.17 16.62
N VAL A 53 -11.94 -17.62 15.90
CA VAL A 53 -11.89 -17.81 14.43
C VAL A 53 -11.80 -16.47 13.73
N PHE A 54 -12.49 -15.45 14.25
CA PHE A 54 -12.42 -14.10 13.72
C PHE A 54 -11.03 -13.48 13.88
N VAL A 55 -10.37 -13.64 15.03
CA VAL A 55 -8.99 -13.15 15.24
C VAL A 55 -8.02 -13.85 14.27
N LEU A 56 -8.18 -15.16 14.05
CA LEU A 56 -7.38 -15.90 13.08
C LEU A 56 -7.62 -15.38 11.65
N LEU A 57 -8.87 -15.11 11.28
CA LEU A 57 -9.23 -14.50 10.00
C LEU A 57 -8.54 -13.14 9.82
N ILE A 58 -8.52 -12.27 10.85
CA ILE A 58 -7.80 -10.99 10.81
C ILE A 58 -6.30 -11.20 10.58
N VAL A 59 -5.68 -12.18 11.24
CA VAL A 59 -4.26 -12.50 11.03
C VAL A 59 -4.02 -12.92 9.57
N VAL A 60 -4.89 -13.74 8.99
CA VAL A 60 -4.77 -14.13 7.56
C VAL A 60 -4.92 -12.93 6.64
N PHE A 61 -5.94 -12.08 6.84
CA PHE A 61 -6.14 -10.87 6.04
C PHE A 61 -4.97 -9.89 6.18
N MET A 62 -4.42 -9.73 7.38
CA MET A 62 -3.23 -8.93 7.65
C MET A 62 -2.04 -9.42 6.82
N VAL A 63 -1.82 -10.74 6.83
CA VAL A 63 -0.73 -11.39 6.12
C VAL A 63 -0.87 -11.20 4.60
N LEU A 64 -2.09 -11.33 4.06
CA LEU A 64 -2.39 -11.03 2.66
C LEU A 64 -2.19 -9.54 2.32
N ALA A 65 -2.63 -8.63 3.19
CA ALA A 65 -2.43 -7.19 3.00
C ALA A 65 -0.93 -6.82 2.96
N LEU A 66 -0.12 -7.43 3.84
CA LEU A 66 1.33 -7.27 3.81
C LEU A 66 1.97 -7.91 2.57
N TRP A 67 1.38 -8.99 2.04
CA TRP A 67 1.83 -9.60 0.79
C TRP A 67 1.63 -8.66 -0.41
N GLU A 68 0.43 -8.11 -0.56
CA GLU A 68 0.14 -7.16 -1.64
C GLU A 68 1.04 -5.92 -1.53
N LEU A 69 1.20 -5.41 -0.31
CA LEU A 69 2.10 -4.29 -0.05
C LEU A 69 3.56 -4.60 -0.44
N ARG A 70 4.05 -5.83 -0.20
CA ARG A 70 5.36 -6.28 -0.69
C ARG A 70 5.43 -6.21 -2.21
N VAL A 71 4.40 -6.70 -2.91
CA VAL A 71 4.37 -6.73 -4.38
C VAL A 71 4.43 -5.30 -4.92
N ASP A 72 3.66 -4.39 -4.34
CA ASP A 72 3.68 -2.98 -4.70
C ASP A 72 5.06 -2.35 -4.46
N PHE A 73 5.70 -2.60 -3.32
CA PHE A 73 7.05 -2.06 -3.07
C PHE A 73 8.14 -2.68 -3.95
N ALA A 74 7.97 -3.92 -4.40
CA ALA A 74 8.87 -4.51 -5.38
C ALA A 74 8.84 -3.74 -6.72
N THR A 75 7.70 -3.13 -7.09
CA THR A 75 7.62 -2.27 -8.29
C THR A 75 8.40 -0.96 -8.14
N VAL A 76 8.65 -0.51 -6.90
CA VAL A 76 9.39 0.73 -6.58
C VAL A 76 10.87 0.44 -6.26
N GLY A 77 11.31 -0.82 -6.31
CA GLY A 77 12.69 -1.22 -6.01
C GLY A 77 13.05 -1.19 -4.51
N LEU A 78 12.07 -0.97 -3.63
CA LEU A 78 12.23 -0.85 -2.19
C LEU A 78 12.30 -2.24 -1.53
N HIS A 79 13.48 -2.64 -1.07
CA HIS A 79 13.70 -3.91 -0.37
C HIS A 79 13.37 -3.79 1.13
N ILE A 80 12.13 -4.12 1.50
CA ILE A 80 11.62 -4.06 2.88
C ILE A 80 11.83 -5.43 3.57
N PRO A 81 12.12 -5.49 4.88
CA PRO A 81 12.20 -6.75 5.65
C PRO A 81 10.81 -7.37 5.90
N VAL A 82 10.12 -7.80 4.84
CA VAL A 82 8.73 -8.31 4.88
C VAL A 82 8.55 -9.51 5.81
N VAL A 83 9.54 -10.41 5.86
CA VAL A 83 9.51 -11.58 6.75
C VAL A 83 9.46 -11.16 8.22
N ALA A 84 10.24 -10.14 8.59
CA ALA A 84 10.21 -9.59 9.94
C ALA A 84 8.87 -8.90 10.21
N LEU A 85 8.32 -8.17 9.23
CA LEU A 85 7.00 -7.55 9.35
C LEU A 85 5.89 -8.57 9.58
N TRP A 86 5.90 -9.70 8.87
CA TRP A 86 4.92 -10.77 9.07
C TRP A 86 5.00 -11.35 10.49
N LEU A 87 6.21 -11.71 10.94
CA LEU A 87 6.45 -12.26 12.27
C LEU A 87 6.03 -11.29 13.38
N CYS A 88 6.44 -10.02 13.27
CA CYS A 88 6.09 -9.00 14.25
C CYS A 88 4.59 -8.69 14.25
N SER A 89 3.95 -8.63 13.09
CA SER A 89 2.50 -8.34 13.00
C SER A 89 1.69 -9.49 13.61
N ALA A 90 2.03 -10.74 13.29
CA ALA A 90 1.40 -11.89 13.92
C ALA A 90 1.62 -11.89 15.45
N ALA A 91 2.83 -11.56 15.92
CA ALA A 91 3.15 -11.47 17.34
C ALA A 91 2.37 -10.36 18.06
N ILE A 92 2.17 -9.19 17.43
CA ILE A 92 1.33 -8.11 17.98
C ILE A 92 -0.11 -8.60 18.14
N LEU A 93 -0.72 -9.15 17.07
CA LEU A 93 -2.12 -9.56 17.09
C LEU A 93 -2.37 -10.70 18.10
N LEU A 94 -1.52 -11.72 18.10
CA LEU A 94 -1.62 -12.83 19.04
C LEU A 94 -1.31 -12.40 20.48
N GLY A 95 -0.26 -11.59 20.66
CA GLY A 95 0.16 -11.11 21.98
C GLY A 95 -0.90 -10.27 22.66
N THR A 96 -1.62 -9.44 21.91
CA THR A 96 -2.75 -8.68 22.46
C THR A 96 -3.97 -9.51 22.73
N TYR A 97 -4.25 -10.51 21.91
CA TYR A 97 -5.40 -11.37 22.16
C TYR A 97 -5.22 -12.21 23.43
N TYR A 98 -4.03 -12.80 23.63
CA TYR A 98 -3.77 -13.70 24.76
C TYR A 98 -3.39 -13.00 26.07
N SER A 99 -2.89 -11.77 26.03
CA SER A 99 -2.40 -11.10 27.24
C SER A 99 -3.52 -10.54 28.10
N PRO A 100 -3.50 -10.70 29.44
CA PRO A 100 -4.50 -10.10 30.33
C PRO A 100 -4.49 -8.57 30.33
N TYR A 101 -3.37 -7.94 29.94
CA TYR A 101 -3.23 -6.49 29.81
C TYR A 101 -3.25 -6.09 28.34
N HIS A 102 -4.41 -6.23 27.68
CA HIS A 102 -4.58 -6.03 26.24
C HIS A 102 -4.02 -4.69 25.73
N PHE A 103 -4.32 -3.57 26.41
CA PHE A 103 -3.85 -2.24 26.01
C PHE A 103 -2.32 -2.08 26.18
N GLY A 104 -1.79 -2.51 27.33
CA GLY A 104 -0.36 -2.38 27.63
C GLY A 104 0.51 -3.24 26.71
N THR A 105 0.07 -4.47 26.41
CA THR A 105 0.78 -5.35 25.48
C THR A 105 0.69 -4.86 24.04
N MET A 106 -0.45 -4.31 23.60
CA MET A 106 -0.54 -3.66 22.29
C MET A 106 0.50 -2.56 22.12
N ALA A 107 0.53 -1.61 23.06
CA ALA A 107 1.44 -0.47 23.00
C ALA A 107 2.90 -0.93 23.01
N LEU A 108 3.24 -1.87 23.89
CA LEU A 108 4.61 -2.39 24.02
C LEU A 108 5.06 -3.16 22.77
N LEU A 109 4.23 -4.07 22.24
CA LEU A 109 4.55 -4.84 21.03
C LEU A 109 4.64 -3.95 19.79
N THR A 110 3.81 -2.93 19.71
CA THR A 110 3.86 -1.95 18.61
C THR A 110 5.14 -1.11 18.68
N MET A 111 5.49 -0.59 19.85
CA MET A 111 6.74 0.17 20.03
C MET A 111 7.98 -0.70 19.79
N ALA A 112 7.98 -1.93 20.30
CA ALA A 112 9.06 -2.88 20.08
C ALA A 112 9.22 -3.23 18.58
N THR A 113 8.11 -3.42 17.88
CA THR A 113 8.11 -3.68 16.43
C THR A 113 8.62 -2.48 15.65
N LEU A 114 8.20 -1.26 16.00
CA LEU A 114 8.68 -0.04 15.36
C LEU A 114 10.20 0.10 15.51
N MET A 115 10.71 -0.13 16.72
CA MET A 115 12.14 -0.08 17.00
C MET A 115 12.89 -1.17 16.22
N LEU A 116 12.40 -2.40 16.25
CA LEU A 116 13.01 -3.53 15.55
C LEU A 116 13.04 -3.32 14.03
N VAL A 117 11.94 -2.86 13.44
CA VAL A 117 11.82 -2.59 12.00
C VAL A 117 12.72 -1.42 11.59
N ALA A 118 12.80 -0.34 12.39
CA ALA A 118 13.71 0.76 12.13
C ALA A 118 15.19 0.31 12.17
N ILE A 119 15.54 -0.55 13.13
CA ILE A 119 16.88 -1.15 13.22
C ILE A 119 17.15 -2.04 12.00
N LEU A 120 16.21 -2.91 11.62
CA LEU A 120 16.34 -3.79 10.46
C LEU A 120 16.44 -3.02 9.14
N ALA A 121 15.67 -1.95 8.98
CA ALA A 121 15.74 -1.06 7.82
C ALA A 121 17.13 -0.42 7.71
N THR A 122 17.70 -0.01 8.85
CA THR A 122 19.05 0.57 8.91
C THR A 122 20.15 -0.49 8.69
N ALA A 123 20.01 -1.67 9.29
CA ALA A 123 20.98 -2.76 9.21
C ALA A 123 21.02 -3.43 7.82
N ARG A 124 19.87 -3.59 7.15
CA ARG A 124 19.80 -4.12 5.77
C ARG A 124 20.51 -3.20 4.77
N PHE A 125 20.45 -1.88 4.96
CA PHE A 125 21.23 -0.94 4.16
C PHE A 125 22.73 -1.11 4.39
N SER A 126 23.16 -1.27 5.64
CA SER A 126 24.56 -1.55 5.99
C SER A 126 25.08 -2.84 5.35
N PHE A 127 24.26 -3.90 5.35
CA PHE A 127 24.61 -5.18 4.74
C PHE A 127 24.72 -5.10 3.21
N GLY A 128 23.81 -4.35 2.56
CA GLY A 128 23.88 -4.08 1.12
C GLY A 128 25.14 -3.29 0.75
N ASN A 129 25.49 -2.27 1.54
CA ASN A 129 26.70 -1.47 1.36
C ASN A 129 27.98 -2.28 1.58
N TRP A 130 27.98 -3.23 2.52
CA TRP A 130 29.12 -4.10 2.76
C TRP A 130 29.32 -5.12 1.63
N LEU A 131 28.22 -5.72 1.14
CA LEU A 131 28.29 -6.64 0.00
C LEU A 131 28.74 -5.91 -1.27
N SER A 132 28.23 -4.71 -1.51
CA SER A 132 28.65 -3.89 -2.64
C SER A 132 30.09 -3.41 -2.49
N LEU A 133 30.59 -3.12 -1.28
CA LEU A 133 32.02 -2.85 -1.05
C LEU A 133 32.90 -4.07 -1.29
N ALA A 134 32.47 -5.26 -0.84
CA ALA A 134 33.21 -6.49 -1.06
C ALA A 134 33.24 -6.84 -2.56
N VAL A 135 32.12 -6.69 -3.27
CA VAL A 135 32.03 -6.89 -4.72
C VAL A 135 32.79 -5.80 -5.48
N ALA A 136 32.71 -4.54 -5.06
CA ALA A 136 33.48 -3.44 -5.64
C ALA A 136 34.98 -3.63 -5.44
N SER A 137 35.44 -4.19 -4.31
CA SER A 137 36.86 -4.54 -4.11
C SER A 137 37.32 -5.69 -5.02
N LYS A 138 36.41 -6.59 -5.39
CA LYS A 138 36.68 -7.68 -6.34
C LYS A 138 36.64 -7.19 -7.79
N LEU A 139 35.72 -6.30 -8.13
CA LEU A 139 35.65 -5.66 -9.44
C LEU A 139 36.76 -4.63 -9.63
N SER A 140 37.12 -3.83 -8.61
CA SER A 140 38.22 -2.86 -8.69
C SER A 140 39.57 -3.55 -8.85
N SER A 141 39.77 -4.76 -8.31
CA SER A 141 40.98 -5.54 -8.63
C SER A 141 41.07 -5.92 -10.12
N SER A 142 39.94 -5.91 -10.84
CA SER A 142 39.85 -6.13 -12.29
C SER A 142 39.74 -4.84 -13.11
N ASP A 143 39.35 -3.71 -12.50
CA ASP A 143 39.03 -2.43 -13.16
C ASP A 143 39.97 -1.27 -12.75
N ALA A 144 40.89 -1.48 -11.79
CA ALA A 144 41.91 -0.50 -11.36
C ALA A 144 42.94 -0.14 -12.46
N ALA A 145 42.88 -0.79 -13.63
CA ALA A 145 43.59 -0.33 -14.82
C ALA A 145 42.88 0.83 -15.55
N ALA A 146 41.64 1.18 -15.18
CA ALA A 146 40.84 2.20 -15.86
C ALA A 146 40.14 3.18 -14.88
N ARG A 147 40.77 4.35 -14.71
CA ARG A 147 40.12 5.68 -14.45
C ARG A 147 39.86 6.10 -12.99
N GLU A 148 40.98 6.37 -12.33
CA GLU A 148 41.22 7.29 -11.20
C GLU A 148 40.77 8.78 -11.42
N GLN A 149 39.57 9.11 -11.92
CA GLN A 149 39.17 10.53 -12.01
C GLN A 149 37.66 10.77 -12.06
N SER A 150 37.20 11.73 -11.27
CA SER A 150 35.81 12.27 -11.20
C SER A 150 34.90 11.70 -10.09
N SER A 151 35.46 11.46 -8.91
CA SER A 151 34.73 11.45 -7.64
C SER A 151 35.14 12.67 -6.83
N PHE A 152 34.22 13.63 -6.64
CA PHE A 152 33.98 14.31 -5.36
C PHE A 152 32.87 15.36 -5.52
N ASN A 153 31.82 15.21 -4.71
CA ASN A 153 30.80 16.22 -4.33
C ASN A 153 29.36 16.17 -4.90
N HIS A 154 28.89 15.09 -5.54
CA HIS A 154 27.44 14.93 -5.85
C HIS A 154 26.76 13.70 -5.23
N GLU A 155 27.25 13.15 -4.12
CA GLU A 155 26.71 11.89 -3.56
C GLU A 155 26.12 12.02 -2.13
N LYS A 156 26.38 13.11 -1.41
CA LYS A 156 25.90 13.27 -0.02
C LYS A 156 24.40 13.59 0.11
N GLY A 157 23.78 14.15 -0.94
CA GLY A 157 22.34 14.48 -0.95
C GLY A 157 21.44 13.27 -1.26
N GLU A 158 21.78 12.51 -2.30
CA GLU A 158 21.03 11.34 -2.79
C GLU A 158 21.00 10.19 -1.76
N LEU A 159 22.11 9.95 -1.06
CA LEU A 159 22.24 8.89 -0.08
C LEU A 159 21.41 9.16 1.20
N HIS A 160 21.26 10.43 1.58
CA HIS A 160 20.41 10.83 2.72
C HIS A 160 18.91 10.67 2.42
N HIS A 161 18.48 11.04 1.20
CA HIS A 161 17.08 10.95 0.79
C HIS A 161 16.59 9.49 0.73
N SER A 162 17.46 8.60 0.26
CA SER A 162 17.19 7.16 0.23
C SER A 162 17.01 6.59 1.64
N ARG A 163 17.91 6.89 2.57
CA ARG A 163 17.83 6.40 3.96
C ARG A 163 16.56 6.82 4.67
N LEU A 164 16.20 8.10 4.57
CA LEU A 164 14.97 8.62 5.18
C LEU A 164 13.73 7.99 4.56
N SER A 165 13.72 7.76 3.24
CA SER A 165 12.60 7.12 2.54
C SER A 165 12.41 5.67 2.97
N HIS A 166 13.48 4.88 3.06
CA HIS A 166 13.40 3.49 3.53
C HIS A 166 12.86 3.39 4.96
N VAL A 167 13.35 4.25 5.87
CA VAL A 167 12.88 4.29 7.25
C VAL A 167 11.43 4.76 7.31
N ALA A 168 11.09 5.85 6.61
CA ALA A 168 9.73 6.39 6.57
C ALA A 168 8.72 5.37 6.03
N VAL A 169 9.02 4.67 4.95
CA VAL A 169 8.17 3.61 4.38
C VAL A 169 7.99 2.46 5.37
N SER A 170 9.06 2.07 6.06
CA SER A 170 8.99 0.98 7.05
C SER A 170 8.13 1.35 8.26
N ILE A 171 8.27 2.58 8.78
CA ILE A 171 7.46 3.11 9.87
C ILE A 171 6.00 3.23 9.43
N LEU A 172 5.76 3.82 8.25
CA LEU A 172 4.43 3.96 7.68
C LEU A 172 3.73 2.60 7.55
N THR A 173 4.45 1.57 7.09
CA THR A 173 3.91 0.22 6.96
C THR A 173 3.43 -0.33 8.31
N VAL A 174 4.21 -0.16 9.38
CA VAL A 174 3.89 -0.64 10.74
C VAL A 174 2.76 0.17 11.37
N LEU A 175 2.75 1.50 11.19
CA LEU A 175 1.67 2.36 11.67
C LEU A 175 0.36 2.15 10.92
N TYR A 176 0.44 1.71 9.67
CA TYR A 176 -0.74 1.57 8.83
C TYR A 176 -1.39 0.22 9.03
N ILE A 177 -0.79 -0.88 8.56
CA ILE A 177 -1.52 -2.16 8.52
C ILE A 177 -1.57 -2.78 9.93
N PRO A 178 -0.43 -3.13 10.55
CA PRO A 178 -0.41 -3.84 11.84
C PRO A 178 -1.11 -3.05 12.95
N THR A 179 -0.84 -1.75 13.05
CA THR A 179 -1.42 -0.90 14.11
C THR A 179 -2.93 -0.69 13.94
N LEU A 180 -3.46 -0.62 12.71
CA LEU A 180 -4.91 -0.55 12.52
C LEU A 180 -5.60 -1.87 12.87
N ALA A 181 -5.04 -3.02 12.47
CA ALA A 181 -5.60 -4.31 12.86
C ALA A 181 -5.48 -4.56 14.36
N SER A 182 -4.43 -4.07 15.00
CA SER A 182 -4.29 -4.05 16.44
C SER A 182 -5.45 -3.39 17.15
N CYS A 183 -5.88 -2.22 16.66
CA CYS A 183 -7.02 -1.50 17.21
C CYS A 183 -8.32 -2.30 17.04
N ILE A 184 -8.48 -3.02 15.92
CA ILE A 184 -9.61 -3.91 15.69
C ILE A 184 -9.63 -5.03 16.74
N VAL A 185 -8.50 -5.72 16.95
CA VAL A 185 -8.38 -6.79 17.95
C VAL A 185 -8.61 -6.25 19.37
N LEU A 186 -8.04 -5.09 19.69
CA LEU A 186 -8.23 -4.45 20.99
C LEU A 186 -9.70 -4.12 21.27
N SER A 187 -10.42 -3.63 20.26
CA SER A 187 -11.85 -3.33 20.37
C SER A 187 -12.70 -4.57 20.60
N LEU A 188 -12.24 -5.77 20.21
CA LEU A 188 -12.97 -7.02 20.47
C LEU A 188 -12.86 -7.47 21.93
N VAL A 189 -11.72 -7.20 22.56
CA VAL A 189 -11.42 -7.74 23.88
C VAL A 189 -11.87 -6.81 25.01
N PHE A 190 -11.98 -5.51 24.73
CA PHE A 190 -12.61 -4.57 25.66
C PHE A 190 -14.13 -4.82 25.75
N ASN A 191 -14.72 -4.80 26.95
CA ASN A 191 -16.18 -4.66 27.21
C ASN A 191 -17.16 -5.84 27.00
N GLY A 192 -16.78 -7.11 27.12
CA GLY A 192 -17.68 -8.23 27.51
C GLY A 192 -18.94 -8.55 26.66
N HIS A 193 -19.31 -7.74 25.68
CA HIS A 193 -20.49 -7.88 24.84
C HIS A 193 -20.07 -8.14 23.39
N PRO A 194 -19.99 -9.42 22.97
CA PRO A 194 -19.43 -9.77 21.66
C PRO A 194 -20.22 -9.19 20.48
N VAL A 195 -21.53 -8.96 20.66
CA VAL A 195 -22.41 -8.40 19.62
C VAL A 195 -22.17 -6.90 19.40
N ALA A 196 -21.88 -6.13 20.45
CA ALA A 196 -21.65 -4.68 20.33
C ALA A 196 -20.36 -4.37 19.56
N HIS A 197 -19.31 -5.18 19.79
CA HIS A 197 -18.05 -5.06 19.05
C HIS A 197 -18.20 -5.43 17.58
N ALA A 198 -19.02 -6.44 17.27
CA ALA A 198 -19.36 -6.80 15.90
C ALA A 198 -19.93 -5.63 15.11
N ILE A 199 -20.95 -4.99 15.70
CA ILE A 199 -21.66 -3.88 15.09
C ILE A 199 -20.68 -2.71 14.93
N THR A 200 -19.90 -2.39 15.95
CA THR A 200 -18.91 -1.31 15.87
C THR A 200 -17.87 -1.56 14.78
N LEU A 201 -17.36 -2.79 14.65
CA LEU A 201 -16.34 -3.14 13.64
C LEU A 201 -16.86 -3.10 12.21
N VAL A 202 -18.14 -3.33 11.99
CA VAL A 202 -18.74 -3.24 10.64
C VAL A 202 -19.21 -1.82 10.35
N PHE A 203 -19.85 -1.16 11.32
CA PHE A 203 -20.40 0.18 11.13
C PHE A 203 -19.33 1.26 11.11
N LEU A 204 -18.26 1.16 11.92
CA LEU A 204 -17.24 2.22 11.96
C LEU A 204 -16.54 2.41 10.59
N PRO A 205 -16.09 1.35 9.88
CA PRO A 205 -15.57 1.49 8.53
C PRO A 205 -16.66 1.89 7.52
N ALA A 206 -17.84 1.27 7.58
CA ALA A 206 -18.92 1.58 6.64
C ALA A 206 -19.38 3.04 6.72
N LEU A 207 -19.47 3.60 7.94
CA LEU A 207 -19.78 5.00 8.17
C LEU A 207 -18.62 5.92 7.75
N SER A 208 -17.37 5.52 7.97
CA SER A 208 -16.20 6.25 7.49
C SER A 208 -16.21 6.38 5.96
N ASP A 209 -16.45 5.28 5.25
CA ASP A 209 -16.46 5.24 3.79
C ASP A 209 -17.63 6.03 3.20
N THR A 210 -18.83 5.86 3.78
CA THR A 210 -20.03 6.61 3.37
C THR A 210 -19.91 8.10 3.70
N GLY A 211 -19.35 8.42 4.88
CA GLY A 211 -19.10 9.78 5.34
C GLY A 211 -18.10 10.51 4.45
N GLY A 212 -17.01 9.85 4.03
CA GLY A 212 -16.03 10.41 3.11
C GLY A 212 -16.61 10.77 1.74
N LEU A 213 -17.48 9.90 1.19
CA LEU A 213 -18.20 10.18 -0.05
C LEU A 213 -19.17 11.35 0.08
N PHE A 214 -19.93 11.37 1.18
CA PHE A 214 -20.92 12.42 1.43
C PHE A 214 -20.26 13.80 1.68
N PHE A 215 -19.23 13.84 2.54
CA PHE A 215 -18.48 15.06 2.82
C PHE A 215 -17.71 15.55 1.60
N GLY A 216 -17.12 14.62 0.83
CA GLY A 216 -16.44 14.94 -0.43
C GLY A 216 -17.39 15.52 -1.49
N ALA A 217 -18.61 14.99 -1.60
CA ALA A 217 -19.63 15.50 -2.52
C ALA A 217 -20.19 16.87 -2.09
N TRP A 218 -20.31 17.12 -0.79
CA TRP A 218 -20.87 18.37 -0.27
C TRP A 218 -19.85 19.51 -0.20
N PHE A 219 -18.58 19.23 0.08
CA PHE A 219 -17.52 20.23 0.26
C PHE A 219 -16.56 20.37 -0.94
N GLY A 220 -16.62 19.44 -1.90
CA GLY A 220 -15.69 19.34 -3.03
C GLY A 220 -15.98 20.28 -4.20
N LYS A 221 -15.87 21.61 -4.01
CA LYS A 221 -15.83 22.58 -5.13
C LYS A 221 -14.43 22.75 -5.75
N HIS A 222 -13.40 22.06 -5.26
CA HIS A 222 -12.04 22.13 -5.79
C HIS A 222 -11.39 20.74 -5.92
N LYS A 223 -10.94 20.37 -7.12
CA LYS A 223 -10.23 19.10 -7.38
C LYS A 223 -8.85 19.11 -6.72
N LEU A 224 -8.60 18.18 -5.79
CA LEU A 224 -7.34 18.03 -5.06
C LEU A 224 -6.26 17.19 -5.76
N SER A 225 -6.56 16.50 -6.86
CA SER A 225 -5.53 15.74 -7.60
C SER A 225 -5.67 15.93 -9.12
N PRO A 226 -4.95 16.88 -9.72
CA PRO A 226 -4.93 17.10 -11.16
C PRO A 226 -3.98 16.17 -11.95
N ARG A 227 -3.20 15.28 -11.29
CA ARG A 227 -1.99 14.69 -11.90
C ARG A 227 -1.88 13.15 -11.95
N ILE A 228 -2.94 12.40 -11.66
CA ILE A 228 -2.86 10.91 -11.70
C ILE A 228 -3.91 10.28 -12.62
N SER A 229 -4.64 11.08 -13.40
CA SER A 229 -5.37 10.56 -14.55
C SER A 229 -4.37 10.33 -15.70
N PRO A 230 -4.36 9.17 -16.37
CA PRO A 230 -3.52 8.94 -17.54
C PRO A 230 -4.10 9.73 -18.71
N ARG A 231 -3.90 11.05 -18.70
CA ARG A 231 -4.33 11.93 -19.79
C ARG A 231 -3.26 11.92 -20.86
N ASN A 232 -3.48 11.12 -21.89
CA ASN A 232 -2.88 11.17 -23.23
C ASN A 232 -1.45 11.69 -23.31
N ARG A 233 -0.47 10.79 -23.15
CA ARG A 233 0.93 11.01 -23.50
C ARG A 233 1.16 10.98 -25.04
N SER A 234 0.20 11.43 -25.83
CA SER A 234 0.26 11.39 -27.30
C SER A 234 0.09 12.76 -27.97
N ARG A 235 -0.16 13.84 -27.22
CA ARG A 235 -0.31 15.19 -27.82
C ARG A 235 0.86 16.14 -27.64
N ASP A 236 1.95 15.74 -26.98
CA ASP A 236 3.06 16.68 -26.69
C ASP A 236 4.36 16.39 -27.45
N CYS A 237 4.39 15.36 -28.32
CA CYS A 237 5.57 15.08 -29.15
C CYS A 237 5.51 15.71 -30.55
N SER A 238 4.40 16.34 -30.95
CA SER A 238 4.28 16.90 -32.32
C SER A 238 4.52 18.42 -32.41
N VAL A 239 4.71 19.14 -31.30
CA VAL A 239 4.85 20.61 -31.34
C VAL A 239 6.32 21.07 -31.26
N ARG A 240 7.28 20.16 -31.02
CA ARG A 240 8.71 20.50 -30.91
C ARG A 240 9.54 20.15 -32.14
N SER A 241 8.93 20.16 -33.34
CA SER A 241 9.65 19.99 -34.62
C SER A 241 9.31 21.03 -35.69
N CYS A 242 8.70 22.16 -35.30
CA CYS A 242 8.48 23.28 -36.22
C CYS A 242 8.82 24.62 -35.55
N SER A 243 10.11 24.81 -35.25
CA SER A 243 10.71 26.14 -35.14
C SER A 243 12.18 26.00 -35.50
N ARG A 244 12.44 25.92 -36.82
CA ARG A 244 13.58 26.61 -37.40
C ARG A 244 13.23 28.08 -37.52
#